data_AF-A0A7C9GG12-F1
#
_entry.id   AF-A0A7C9GG12-F1
#
_cell.length_a   1.000
_cell.length_b   1.000
_cell.length_c   1.000
_cell.angle_alpha   90.00
_cell.angle_beta   90.00
_cell.angle_gamma   90.00
#
_symmetry.space_group_name_H-M   'P 1'
#
loop_
_entity.id
_entity.type
_entity.pdbx_description
1 polymer ?
#
loop_
_entity_poly.entity_id
_entity_poly.type
_entity_poly.pdbx_seq_one_letter_code
_entity_poly.pdbx_strand_id
1 'polypeptide(L)'
;MSGRIAPPLALMAALLILAGCAAPDDGKRNIIGPVFFACDDGTRLTVRFDQDDDTARVVGRRGLSVILPRGRAASGYAYEDAGFSLRGKGRDAFWEMPGRAPTRCRERTSQ
;
A
#
# COMPACT_ATOMS: atom_id res chain seq x y z
N MET A 1 -20.98 -47.27 64.82
CA MET A 1 -21.42 -47.05 63.42
C MET A 1 -21.23 -45.56 63.15
N SER A 2 -20.08 -45.14 62.61
CA SER A 2 -19.87 -44.93 61.17
C SER A 2 -20.77 -43.80 60.65
N GLY A 3 -20.30 -42.65 60.16
CA GLY A 3 -18.93 -42.23 59.88
C GLY A 3 -18.83 -40.73 59.62
N ARG A 4 -17.59 -40.24 59.62
CA ARG A 4 -17.22 -38.91 59.11
C ARG A 4 -17.07 -39.04 57.59
N ILE A 5 -17.83 -38.28 56.81
CA ILE A 5 -17.54 -38.05 55.39
C ILE A 5 -17.95 -36.60 55.07
N ALA A 6 -16.95 -35.73 54.95
CA ALA A 6 -17.07 -34.47 54.25
C ALA A 6 -16.85 -34.75 52.75
N PRO A 7 -17.69 -34.22 51.84
CA PRO A 7 -17.32 -34.04 50.45
C PRO A 7 -17.02 -32.56 50.15
N PRO A 8 -16.26 -32.31 49.08
CA PRO A 8 -15.26 -31.25 49.04
C PRO A 8 -15.82 -29.93 48.51
N LEU A 9 -15.33 -28.82 49.08
CA LEU A 9 -15.27 -27.54 48.37
C LEU A 9 -14.35 -27.72 47.16
N ALA A 10 -14.91 -28.12 46.02
CA ALA A 10 -14.33 -27.90 44.70
C ALA A 10 -15.31 -28.44 43.65
N LEU A 11 -15.90 -27.57 42.84
CA LEU A 11 -15.69 -27.59 41.38
C LEU A 11 -16.51 -26.48 40.71
N MET A 12 -15.82 -25.70 39.89
CA MET A 12 -16.32 -24.95 38.73
C MET A 12 -17.11 -23.64 38.97
N ALA A 13 -16.44 -22.65 39.58
CA ALA A 13 -16.68 -21.25 39.23
C ALA A 13 -15.58 -20.79 38.26
N ALA A 14 -15.73 -21.04 36.95
CA ALA A 14 -14.86 -20.46 35.92
C ALA A 14 -15.50 -20.53 34.53
N LEU A 15 -16.66 -19.89 34.32
CA LEU A 15 -16.99 -19.38 32.99
C LEU A 15 -16.25 -18.05 32.82
N LEU A 16 -14.97 -18.13 32.43
CA LEU A 16 -14.26 -16.99 31.85
C LEU A 16 -14.88 -16.71 30.49
N ILE A 17 -15.77 -15.72 30.44
CA ILE A 17 -16.29 -15.16 29.19
C ILE A 17 -15.10 -14.42 28.55
N LEU A 18 -14.37 -15.09 27.65
CA LEU A 18 -13.47 -14.40 26.73
C LEU A 18 -14.31 -13.63 25.71
N ALA A 19 -14.83 -12.48 26.11
CA ALA A 19 -15.29 -11.45 25.19
C ALA A 19 -14.04 -10.82 24.54
N GLY A 20 -13.45 -11.54 23.59
CA GLY A 20 -12.45 -10.97 22.71
C GLY A 20 -13.12 -9.87 21.89
N CYS A 21 -12.80 -8.60 22.18
CA CYS A 21 -13.12 -7.52 21.28
C CYS A 21 -12.25 -7.73 20.03
N ALA A 22 -12.82 -8.32 18.97
CA ALA A 22 -12.28 -8.11 17.64
C ALA A 22 -12.43 -6.61 17.36
N ALA A 23 -11.34 -5.84 17.51
CA ALA A 23 -11.33 -4.46 17.09
C ALA A 23 -11.67 -4.44 15.59
N PRO A 24 -12.62 -3.61 15.13
CA PRO A 24 -12.86 -3.46 13.70
C PRO A 24 -11.58 -2.93 13.04
N ASP A 25 -11.11 -3.62 12.01
CA ASP A 25 -10.17 -3.02 11.06
C ASP A 25 -10.81 -1.74 10.54
N ASP A 26 -10.20 -0.61 10.82
CA ASP A 26 -10.66 0.72 10.39
C ASP A 26 -10.53 0.92 8.87
N GLY A 27 -10.13 -0.13 8.14
CA GLY A 27 -10.09 -0.16 6.67
C GLY A 27 -9.11 0.86 6.09
N LYS A 28 -8.16 1.33 6.90
CA LYS A 28 -7.24 2.40 6.50
C LYS A 28 -6.17 1.82 5.58
N ARG A 29 -6.27 2.12 4.29
CA ARG A 29 -5.27 1.69 3.30
C ARG A 29 -3.90 2.38 3.47
N ASN A 30 -2.84 1.63 3.21
CA ASN A 30 -1.46 2.10 3.20
C ASN A 30 -1.12 2.79 1.86
N ILE A 31 -1.48 4.07 1.75
CA ILE A 31 -1.24 4.88 0.55
C ILE A 31 -0.08 5.86 0.79
N ILE A 32 0.97 5.77 -0.03
CA ILE A 32 2.10 6.70 -0.04
C ILE A 32 1.86 7.81 -1.08
N GLY A 33 1.94 9.07 -0.66
CA GLY A 33 1.84 10.25 -1.53
C GLY A 33 0.77 11.26 -1.10
N PRO A 34 0.42 12.24 -1.96
CA PRO A 34 0.87 12.39 -3.35
C PRO A 34 2.36 12.70 -3.46
N VAL A 35 3.03 12.02 -4.39
CA VAL A 35 4.42 12.26 -4.77
C VAL A 35 4.43 13.00 -6.11
N PHE A 36 5.07 14.16 -6.16
CA PHE A 36 5.14 14.98 -7.37
C PHE A 36 6.43 14.69 -8.13
N PHE A 37 6.33 14.38 -9.41
CA PHE A 37 7.49 14.22 -10.30
C PHE A 37 7.52 15.31 -11.36
N ALA A 38 8.72 15.80 -11.65
CA ALA A 38 9.01 16.63 -12.82
C ALA A 38 9.95 15.86 -13.76
N CYS A 39 9.59 15.79 -15.04
CA CYS A 39 10.34 15.06 -16.06
C CYS A 39 11.07 16.01 -17.01
N ASP A 40 12.11 15.49 -17.66
CA ASP A 40 13.00 16.26 -18.55
C ASP A 40 12.26 16.82 -19.78
N ASP A 41 11.19 16.16 -20.22
CA ASP A 41 10.32 16.59 -21.33
C ASP A 41 9.25 17.62 -20.92
N GLY A 42 9.30 18.08 -19.67
CA GLY A 42 8.32 19.00 -19.08
C GLY A 42 7.05 18.33 -18.54
N THR A 43 6.93 17.00 -18.66
CA THR A 43 5.84 16.24 -18.04
C THR A 43 5.87 16.41 -16.52
N ARG A 44 4.68 16.52 -15.92
CA ARG A 44 4.49 16.59 -14.46
C ARG A 44 3.48 15.53 -14.06
N LEU A 45 3.86 14.73 -13.07
CA LEU A 45 3.05 13.63 -12.57
C LEU A 45 2.75 13.83 -11.08
N THR A 46 1.56 13.45 -10.68
CA THR A 46 1.19 13.24 -9.28
C THR A 46 0.92 11.76 -9.11
N VAL A 47 1.69 11.11 -8.25
CA VAL A 47 1.65 9.65 -8.06
C VAL A 47 1.21 9.32 -6.64
N ARG A 48 0.29 8.36 -6.50
CA ARG A 48 -0.03 7.72 -5.22
C ARG A 48 0.27 6.24 -5.34
N PHE A 49 1.05 5.71 -4.42
CA PHE A 49 1.40 4.29 -4.36
C PHE A 49 0.52 3.62 -3.32
N ASP A 50 -0.34 2.71 -3.76
CA ASP A 50 -1.14 1.86 -2.89
C ASP A 50 -0.32 0.61 -2.56
N GLN A 51 0.13 0.49 -1.31
CA GLN A 51 0.94 -0.65 -0.86
C GLN A 51 0.10 -1.89 -0.57
N ASP A 52 -1.21 -1.74 -0.37
CA ASP A 52 -2.09 -2.87 -0.07
C ASP A 52 -2.53 -3.56 -1.37
N ASP A 53 -2.87 -2.76 -2.39
CA ASP A 53 -3.28 -3.26 -3.72
C ASP A 53 -2.11 -3.42 -4.69
N ASP A 54 -0.88 -3.09 -4.27
CA ASP A 54 0.33 -3.13 -5.11
C ASP A 54 0.19 -2.34 -6.42
N THR A 55 -0.40 -1.14 -6.35
CA THR A 55 -0.63 -0.29 -7.53
C THR A 55 -0.06 1.12 -7.38
N ALA A 56 0.16 1.79 -8.50
CA ALA A 56 0.46 3.21 -8.56
C ALA A 56 -0.60 3.94 -9.40
N ARG A 57 -1.33 4.85 -8.78
CA ARG A 57 -2.19 5.80 -9.51
C ARG A 57 -1.33 6.97 -9.97
N VAL A 58 -1.18 7.12 -11.30
CA VAL A 58 -0.43 8.21 -11.94
C VAL A 58 -1.41 9.18 -12.58
N VAL A 59 -1.37 10.43 -12.14
CA VAL A 59 -2.15 11.54 -12.71
C VAL A 59 -1.20 12.51 -13.38
N GLY A 60 -1.48 12.85 -14.63
CA GLY A 60 -0.71 13.83 -15.41
C GLY A 60 -1.59 14.95 -15.96
N ARG A 61 -1.04 15.73 -16.89
CA ARG A 61 -1.78 16.79 -17.58
C ARG A 61 -2.77 16.20 -18.60
N ARG A 62 -3.69 17.04 -19.09
CA ARG A 62 -4.64 16.72 -20.17
C ARG A 62 -5.53 15.50 -19.88
N GLY A 63 -5.91 15.31 -18.62
CA GLY A 63 -6.83 14.24 -18.20
C GLY A 63 -6.19 12.85 -18.06
N LEU A 64 -4.85 12.73 -18.17
CA LEU A 64 -4.16 11.48 -17.91
C LEU A 64 -4.40 11.03 -16.45
N SER A 65 -5.02 9.88 -16.27
CA SER A 65 -5.16 9.21 -14.97
C SER A 65 -5.18 7.71 -15.19
N VAL A 66 -4.08 7.03 -14.85
CA VAL A 66 -3.93 5.58 -15.00
C VAL A 66 -3.62 4.93 -13.65
N ILE A 67 -4.07 3.70 -13.46
CA ILE A 67 -3.68 2.86 -12.33
C ILE A 67 -2.79 1.77 -12.91
N LEU A 68 -1.57 1.68 -12.41
CA LEU A 68 -0.57 0.74 -12.89
C LEU A 68 -0.34 -0.31 -11.81
N PRO A 69 -0.52 -1.61 -12.09
CA PRO A 69 -0.13 -2.69 -11.19
C PRO A 69 1.38 -2.79 -11.07
N ARG A 70 1.86 -3.40 -9.99
CA ARG A 70 3.28 -3.68 -9.76
C ARG A 70 3.85 -4.54 -10.89
N GLY A 71 4.93 -4.04 -11.50
CA GLY A 71 5.75 -4.78 -12.46
C GLY A 71 6.99 -5.40 -11.81
N ARG A 72 7.74 -6.19 -12.58
CA ARG A 72 9.02 -6.77 -12.11
C ARG A 72 10.13 -5.72 -12.18
N ALA A 73 10.84 -5.52 -11.06
CA ALA A 73 12.02 -4.67 -10.99
C ALA A 73 13.23 -5.46 -10.48
N ALA A 74 14.39 -5.29 -11.12
CA ALA A 74 15.65 -5.83 -10.61
C ALA A 74 16.16 -5.05 -9.38
N SER A 75 15.86 -3.74 -9.31
CA SER A 75 16.05 -2.91 -8.13
C SER A 75 15.09 -1.73 -8.16
N GLY A 76 14.71 -1.21 -6.99
CA GLY A 76 13.75 -0.10 -6.89
C GLY A 76 12.30 -0.58 -7.06
N TYR A 77 11.50 0.19 -7.78
CA TYR A 77 10.09 -0.08 -8.04
C TYR A 77 9.77 0.00 -9.53
N ALA A 78 8.78 -0.77 -9.96
CA ALA A 78 8.22 -0.74 -11.31
C ALA A 78 6.70 -0.89 -11.21
N TYR A 79 5.97 -0.07 -11.96
CA TYR A 79 4.54 -0.20 -12.16
C TYR A 79 4.25 -0.01 -13.65
N GLU A 80 3.53 -0.94 -14.27
CA GLU A 80 3.36 -0.95 -15.72
C GLU A 80 2.09 -1.67 -16.16
N ASP A 81 1.43 -1.11 -17.16
CA ASP A 81 0.32 -1.73 -17.87
C ASP A 81 0.05 -0.99 -19.19
N ALA A 82 -0.44 -1.71 -20.20
CA ALA A 82 -0.91 -1.16 -21.48
C ALA A 82 0.03 -0.13 -22.15
N GLY A 83 1.35 -0.33 -22.05
CA GLY A 83 2.37 0.58 -22.62
C GLY A 83 2.66 1.84 -21.80
N PHE A 84 2.06 1.99 -20.62
CA PHE A 84 2.48 2.95 -19.60
C PHE A 84 3.46 2.28 -18.63
N SER A 85 4.49 3.00 -18.22
CA SER A 85 5.44 2.52 -17.22
C SER A 85 5.94 3.63 -16.32
N LEU A 86 5.94 3.38 -15.01
CA LEU A 86 6.63 4.18 -14.01
C LEU A 86 7.64 3.29 -13.29
N ARG A 87 8.93 3.50 -13.57
CA ARG A 87 10.05 2.74 -12.98
C ARG A 87 10.98 3.67 -12.25
N GLY A 88 11.45 3.33 -11.06
CA GLY A 88 12.31 4.24 -10.31
C GLY A 88 13.06 3.61 -9.16
N LYS A 89 13.97 4.40 -8.58
CA LYS A 89 14.77 4.03 -7.41
C LYS A 89 14.99 5.27 -6.56
N GLY A 90 14.54 5.23 -5.31
CA GLY A 90 14.52 6.42 -4.45
C GLY A 90 13.70 7.53 -5.10
N ARG A 91 14.35 8.68 -5.34
CA ARG A 91 13.71 9.91 -5.85
C ARG A 91 13.82 10.08 -7.36
N ASP A 92 14.51 9.17 -8.03
CA ASP A 92 14.68 9.14 -9.48
C ASP A 92 13.70 8.13 -10.11
N ALA A 93 13.11 8.50 -11.23
CA ALA A 93 12.18 7.67 -11.98
C ALA A 93 12.33 7.85 -13.50
N PHE A 94 11.72 6.95 -14.26
CA PHE A 94 11.47 7.03 -15.68
C PHE A 94 9.97 6.85 -15.92
N TRP A 95 9.42 7.70 -16.76
CA TRP A 95 8.03 7.67 -17.19
C TRP A 95 7.94 7.33 -18.68
N GLU A 96 7.10 6.37 -19.02
CA GLU A 96 6.82 5.97 -20.39
C GLU A 96 5.32 6.00 -20.66
N MET A 97 4.97 6.43 -21.87
CA MET A 97 3.60 6.42 -22.39
C MET A 97 3.59 5.76 -23.76
N PRO A 98 2.47 5.14 -24.19
CA PRO A 98 2.37 4.52 -25.50
C PRO A 98 2.77 5.48 -26.63
N GLY A 99 3.69 5.02 -27.49
CA GLY A 99 4.15 5.78 -28.66
C GLY A 99 5.10 6.94 -28.35
N ARG A 100 5.67 7.03 -27.14
CA ARG A 100 6.67 8.04 -26.76
C ARG A 100 7.93 7.37 -26.21
N ALA A 101 9.07 8.04 -26.41
CA ALA A 101 10.30 7.63 -25.74
C ALA A 101 10.18 7.81 -24.22
N PRO A 102 10.76 6.92 -23.39
CA PRO A 102 10.83 7.11 -21.95
C PRO A 102 11.54 8.42 -21.59
N THR A 103 11.01 9.13 -20.60
CA THR A 103 11.59 10.36 -20.07
C THR A 103 12.04 10.18 -18.63
N ARG A 104 13.18 10.75 -18.26
CA ARG A 104 13.66 10.74 -16.88
C ARG A 104 12.85 11.74 -16.06
N CYS A 105 12.52 11.37 -14.84
CA CYS A 105 11.79 12.18 -13.89
C CYS A 105 12.48 12.17 -12.53
N ARG A 106 12.28 13.26 -11.79
CA ARG A 106 12.74 13.38 -10.40
C ARG A 106 11.61 13.85 -9.51
N GLU A 107 11.53 13.25 -8.34
CA GLU A 107 10.64 13.68 -7.28
C GLU A 107 10.94 15.13 -6.89
N ARG A 108 9.89 15.93 -6.73
CA ARG A 108 9.93 17.26 -6.17
C ARG A 108 9.68 17.16 -4.68
N THR A 109 10.71 17.35 -3.86
CA THR A 109 10.49 17.68 -2.44
C THR A 109 9.66 18.96 -2.41
N SER A 110 8.52 18.94 -1.72
CA SER A 110 8.00 20.18 -1.14
C SER A 110 9.08 20.67 -0.18
N GLN A 111 9.60 21.87 -0.42
CA GLN A 111 10.25 22.62 0.66
C GLN A 111 9.17 23.05 1.66
#